data_AF-A0AAW1KJH0-F1
#
_entry.id   AF-A0AAW1KJH0-F1
#
_cell.length_a   1.000
_cell.length_b   1.000
_cell.length_c   1.000
_cell.angle_alpha   90.00
_cell.angle_beta   90.00
_cell.angle_gamma   90.00
#
_symmetry.space_group_name_H-M   'P 1'
#
loop_
_entity.id
_entity.type
_entity.pdbx_description
1 polymer ?
#
loop_
_entity_poly.entity_id
_entity_poly.type
_entity_poly.pdbx_seq_one_letter_code
_entity_poly.pdbx_strand_id
1 'polypeptide(L)'
;MRNIAVVPYLASCRPLFKEYRILRVPCLYILNIAVVPYLASCRPLFKEYRILRVPCLYILYLLVLIRKDIDKINTNNFNHNYSTRHGTDLMTPSHRLTLSESNPMYAGIALYNKLPRKDEHRAV
;
A
#
# COMPACT_ATOMS: atom_id res chain seq x y z
N MET A 1 12.05 37.63 0.17
CA MET A 1 12.54 36.28 -0.17
C MET A 1 13.14 35.68 1.11
N ARG A 2 12.37 34.88 1.86
CA ARG A 2 12.81 34.35 3.16
C ARG A 2 13.12 32.86 3.03
N ASN A 3 14.37 32.56 3.39
CA ASN A 3 15.01 31.27 3.60
C ASN A 3 14.04 30.16 4.05
N ILE A 4 14.00 29.09 3.26
CA ILE A 4 13.39 27.81 3.64
C ILE A 4 14.39 27.12 4.56
N ALA A 5 14.18 27.25 5.87
CA ALA A 5 14.87 26.41 6.84
C ALA A 5 14.41 24.97 6.62
N VAL A 6 15.32 24.15 6.08
CA VAL A 6 15.18 22.71 6.02
C VAL A 6 15.27 22.20 7.45
N VAL A 7 14.12 21.92 8.07
CA VAL A 7 14.09 21.32 9.40
C VAL A 7 14.26 19.79 9.27
N PRO A 8 15.20 19.17 9.98
CA PRO A 8 15.48 17.74 9.91
C PRO A 8 14.52 16.98 10.84
N TYR A 9 13.51 16.31 10.28
CA TYR A 9 12.61 15.45 11.05
C TYR A 9 12.47 14.03 10.46
N LEU A 10 13.59 13.44 10.03
CA LEU A 10 13.66 12.03 9.62
C LEU A 10 14.28 11.13 10.70
N ALA A 11 14.04 11.37 11.99
CA ALA A 11 14.74 10.64 13.06
C ALA A 11 13.87 9.99 14.16
N SER A 12 12.53 10.02 14.14
CA SER A 12 11.78 9.48 15.30
C SER A 12 10.39 8.91 15.04
N CYS A 13 10.16 8.18 13.93
CA CYS A 13 8.87 7.50 13.74
C CYS A 13 9.01 6.07 13.19
N ARG A 14 9.45 5.16 14.06
CA ARG A 14 9.08 3.73 14.02
C ARG A 14 8.37 3.47 15.37
N PRO A 15 7.11 2.97 15.46
CA PRO A 15 6.30 2.25 14.46
C PRO A 15 4.91 2.91 14.23
N LEU A 16 4.65 3.43 13.02
CA LEU A 16 3.39 4.10 12.64
C LEU A 16 2.22 3.15 12.28
N PHE A 17 2.17 1.94 12.83
CA PHE A 17 1.32 0.87 12.27
C PHE A 17 0.43 0.08 13.25
N LYS A 18 0.10 0.60 14.44
CA LYS A 18 -0.77 -0.17 15.36
C LYS A 18 -2.17 0.34 15.65
N GLU A 19 -2.52 1.59 15.39
CA GLU A 19 -3.90 2.01 15.61
C GLU A 19 -4.37 2.96 14.51
N TYR A 20 -5.38 2.52 13.77
CA TYR A 20 -5.99 3.25 12.66
C TYR A 20 -6.78 4.46 13.18
N ARG A 21 -6.06 5.50 13.61
CA ARG A 21 -6.51 6.90 13.76
C ARG A 21 -5.79 7.83 12.78
N ILE A 22 -5.23 7.24 11.72
CA ILE A 22 -4.24 7.86 10.82
C ILE A 22 -4.91 8.59 9.64
N LEU A 23 -6.24 8.57 9.50
CA LEU A 23 -6.90 9.42 8.49
C LEU A 23 -6.99 10.90 8.92
N ARG A 24 -6.87 11.19 10.22
CA ARG A 24 -7.02 12.56 10.74
C ARG A 24 -5.71 13.38 10.68
N VAL A 25 -4.58 12.74 10.95
CA VAL A 25 -3.28 13.41 11.10
C VAL A 25 -2.68 13.94 9.77
N PRO A 26 -2.70 13.19 8.64
CA PRO A 26 -2.14 13.66 7.37
C PRO A 26 -2.95 14.80 6.78
N CYS A 27 -4.29 14.73 6.87
CA CYS A 27 -5.15 15.81 6.40
C CYS A 27 -4.96 17.07 7.24
N LEU A 28 -4.84 16.97 8.56
CA LEU A 28 -4.57 18.15 9.42
C LEU A 28 -3.20 18.79 9.15
N TYR A 29 -2.17 17.98 8.88
CA TYR A 29 -0.85 18.48 8.53
C TYR A 29 -0.86 19.22 7.18
N ILE A 30 -1.49 18.63 6.15
CA ILE A 30 -1.63 19.26 4.83
C ILE A 30 -2.49 20.52 4.90
N LEU A 31 -3.58 20.52 5.69
CA LEU A 31 -4.43 21.70 5.88
C LEU A 31 -3.69 22.85 6.60
N ASN A 32 -2.78 22.54 7.53
CA ASN A 32 -1.95 23.55 8.19
C ASN A 32 -0.92 24.17 7.22
N ILE A 33 -0.33 23.38 6.32
CA ILE A 33 0.62 23.89 5.31
C ILE A 33 -0.09 24.77 4.27
N ALA A 34 -1.30 24.38 3.86
CA ALA A 34 -2.02 25.02 2.76
C ALA A 34 -2.93 26.19 3.18
N VAL A 35 -2.90 26.63 4.45
CA VAL A 35 -3.74 27.72 5.00
C VAL A 35 -5.21 27.57 4.59
N VAL A 36 -5.79 26.42 4.92
CA VAL A 36 -7.18 26.09 4.56
C VAL A 36 -8.05 26.13 5.82
N PRO A 37 -9.32 26.60 5.74
CA PRO A 37 -10.18 26.67 6.91
C PRO A 37 -10.32 25.31 7.62
N TYR A 38 -10.37 25.38 8.95
CA TYR A 38 -10.63 24.22 9.80
C TYR A 38 -11.93 23.53 9.35
N LEU A 39 -11.88 22.20 9.16
CA LEU A 39 -12.97 21.34 8.62
C LEU A 39 -13.14 21.32 7.09
N ALA A 40 -12.35 22.06 6.32
CA ALA A 40 -12.37 21.92 4.87
C ALA A 40 -11.95 20.50 4.44
N SER A 41 -12.53 20.04 3.33
CA SER A 41 -12.15 18.76 2.74
C SER A 41 -10.69 18.81 2.27
N CYS A 42 -9.86 17.89 2.76
CA CYS A 42 -8.49 17.72 2.26
C CYS A 42 -8.44 17.10 0.86
N ARG A 43 -9.54 16.50 0.36
CA ARG A 43 -9.60 15.82 -0.95
C ARG A 43 -9.13 16.68 -2.15
N PRO A 44 -9.61 17.93 -2.33
CA PRO A 44 -9.13 18.79 -3.41
C PRO A 44 -7.62 19.06 -3.36
N LEU A 45 -7.07 19.26 -2.16
CA LEU A 45 -5.63 19.53 -1.96
C LEU A 45 -4.79 18.33 -2.40
N PHE A 46 -5.19 17.09 -2.06
CA PHE A 46 -4.48 15.90 -2.53
C PHE A 46 -4.45 15.80 -4.06
N LYS A 47 -5.52 16.25 -4.74
CA LYS A 47 -5.58 16.26 -6.21
C LYS A 47 -4.68 17.33 -6.80
N GLU A 48 -4.68 18.54 -6.20
CA GLU A 48 -3.88 19.67 -6.63
C GLU A 48 -2.38 19.42 -6.46
N TYR A 49 -1.96 18.99 -5.27
CA TYR A 49 -0.57 18.66 -4.99
C TYR A 49 -0.12 17.32 -5.60
N ARG A 50 -1.03 16.56 -6.24
CA ARG A 50 -0.78 15.23 -6.80
C ARG A 50 -0.16 14.25 -5.79
N ILE A 51 -0.54 14.38 -4.52
CA ILE A 51 -0.05 13.54 -3.43
C ILE A 51 -0.96 12.32 -3.29
N LEU A 52 -0.37 11.13 -3.10
CA LEU A 52 -1.15 9.94 -2.77
C LEU A 52 -1.61 9.99 -1.30
N ARG A 53 -2.87 9.63 -1.08
CA ARG A 53 -3.38 9.44 0.28
C ARG A 53 -2.65 8.28 0.96
N VAL A 54 -2.55 8.32 2.29
CA VAL A 54 -1.93 7.25 3.10
C VAL A 54 -2.37 5.83 2.72
N PRO A 55 -3.67 5.49 2.55
CA PRO A 55 -4.06 4.14 2.13
C PRO A 55 -3.53 3.79 0.73
N CYS A 56 -3.46 4.74 -0.20
CA CYS A 56 -2.93 4.51 -1.53
C CYS A 56 -1.41 4.30 -1.49
N LEU A 57 -0.69 5.04 -0.63
CA LEU A 57 0.74 4.82 -0.38
C LEU A 57 1.01 3.45 0.23
N TYR A 58 0.18 3.02 1.19
CA TYR A 58 0.29 1.71 1.81
C TYR A 58 0.11 0.60 0.78
N ILE A 59 -0.94 0.68 -0.04
CA ILE A 59 -1.19 -0.24 -1.16
C ILE A 59 0.02 -0.30 -2.11
N LEU A 60 0.54 0.85 -2.52
CA LEU A 60 1.69 0.92 -3.43
C LEU A 60 2.95 0.32 -2.79
N TYR A 61 3.19 0.60 -1.51
CA TYR A 61 4.31 0.04 -0.76
C TYR A 61 4.25 -1.50 -0.69
N LEU A 62 3.08 -2.06 -0.40
CA LEU A 62 2.88 -3.51 -0.39
C LEU A 62 3.16 -4.14 -1.77
N LEU A 63 2.66 -3.53 -2.84
CA LEU A 63 2.89 -4.03 -4.19
C LEU A 63 4.37 -4.00 -4.59
N VAL A 64 5.09 -2.93 -4.23
CA VAL A 64 6.53 -2.81 -4.46
C VAL A 64 7.31 -3.86 -3.67
N LEU A 65 6.92 -4.11 -2.40
CA LEU A 65 7.53 -5.12 -1.56
C LEU A 65 7.40 -6.51 -2.19
N ILE A 66 6.18 -6.91 -2.57
CA ILE A 66 5.94 -8.21 -3.20
C ILE A 66 6.66 -8.32 -4.54
N ARG A 67 6.67 -7.25 -5.35
CA ARG A 67 7.39 -7.25 -6.63
C ARG A 67 8.90 -7.44 -6.45
N LYS A 68 9.48 -6.94 -5.37
CA LYS A 68 10.90 -7.09 -5.07
C LYS A 68 11.27 -8.52 -4.65
N ASP A 69 10.38 -9.19 -3.94
CA ASP A 69 10.59 -10.56 -3.44
C ASP A 69 9.86 -11.62 -4.27
N ILE A 70 9.39 -11.28 -5.48
CA ILE A 70 8.53 -12.17 -6.28
C ILE A 70 9.23 -13.49 -6.65
N ASP A 71 10.55 -13.44 -6.88
CA ASP A 71 11.36 -14.61 -7.23
C ASP A 71 11.52 -15.59 -6.06
N LYS A 72 11.22 -15.16 -4.82
CA LYS A 72 11.29 -15.99 -3.61
C LYS A 72 9.94 -16.60 -3.24
N ILE A 73 8.85 -16.16 -3.87
CA ILE A 73 7.49 -16.58 -3.54
C ILE A 73 7.05 -17.59 -4.61
N ASN A 74 6.78 -18.81 -4.17
CA ASN A 74 6.30 -19.86 -5.06
C ASN A 74 4.88 -19.55 -5.55
N THR A 75 4.55 -20.02 -6.75
CA THR A 75 3.18 -20.04 -7.25
C THR A 75 2.43 -21.26 -6.73
N ASN A 76 1.10 -21.22 -6.74
CA ASN A 76 0.28 -22.38 -6.34
C ASN A 76 0.60 -23.65 -7.14
N ASN A 77 0.97 -23.51 -8.42
CA ASN A 77 1.35 -24.63 -9.30
C ASN A 77 2.76 -25.20 -9.02
N PHE A 78 3.46 -24.76 -7.97
CA PHE A 78 4.84 -25.22 -7.72
C PHE A 78 4.95 -26.73 -7.48
N ASN A 79 3.94 -27.36 -6.87
CA ASN A 79 3.98 -28.77 -6.47
C ASN A 79 3.22 -29.70 -7.44
N HIS A 80 2.71 -29.19 -8.56
CA HIS A 80 1.91 -29.98 -9.49
C HIS A 80 2.00 -29.46 -10.93
N ASN A 81 1.86 -30.35 -11.90
CA ASN A 81 1.98 -30.02 -13.34
C ASN A 81 0.63 -29.82 -14.05
N TYR A 82 -0.50 -29.87 -13.33
CA TYR A 82 -1.83 -29.69 -13.93
C TYR A 82 -2.35 -28.26 -13.74
N SER A 83 -3.04 -27.73 -14.73
CA SER A 83 -3.56 -26.35 -14.67
C SER A 83 -4.72 -26.23 -13.68
N THR A 84 -4.50 -25.50 -12.58
CA THR A 84 -5.56 -25.10 -11.65
C THR A 84 -6.01 -23.67 -11.94
N ARG A 85 -7.27 -23.34 -11.59
CA ARG A 85 -7.87 -22.00 -11.82
C ARG A 85 -7.01 -20.85 -11.26
N HIS A 86 -6.30 -21.11 -10.16
CA HIS A 86 -5.42 -20.17 -9.46
C HIS A 86 -3.95 -20.63 -9.47
N GLY A 87 -3.55 -21.46 -10.43
CA GLY A 87 -2.21 -22.08 -10.45
C GLY A 87 -1.08 -21.06 -10.60
N THR A 88 -1.32 -20.00 -11.35
CA THR A 88 -0.39 -18.89 -11.60
C THR A 88 -0.44 -17.78 -10.55
N ASP A 89 -1.32 -17.91 -9.53
CA ASP A 89 -1.32 -16.99 -8.40
C ASP A 89 -0.14 -17.28 -7.45
N LEU A 90 0.34 -16.23 -6.79
CA LEU A 90 1.33 -16.35 -5.73
C LEU A 90 0.73 -17.14 -4.55
N MET A 91 1.51 -18.06 -4.01
CA MET A 91 1.11 -18.91 -2.89
C MET A 91 0.99 -18.09 -1.62
N THR A 92 -0.21 -18.06 -1.04
CA THR A 92 -0.45 -17.47 0.28
C THR A 92 -0.09 -18.47 1.37
N PRO A 93 0.64 -18.05 2.43
CA PRO A 93 0.93 -18.94 3.55
C PRO A 93 -0.36 -19.34 4.28
N SER A 94 -0.50 -20.64 4.54
CA SER A 94 -1.61 -21.17 5.33
C SER A 94 -1.49 -20.69 6.78
N HIS A 95 -2.58 -20.17 7.33
CA HIS A 95 -2.62 -19.64 8.68
C HIS A 95 -4.00 -19.88 9.30
N ARG A 96 -4.05 -19.99 10.64
CA ARG A 96 -5.27 -20.25 11.41
C ARG A 96 -5.93 -18.98 11.95
N LEU A 97 -5.13 -17.96 12.23
CA LEU A 97 -5.57 -16.76 12.95
C LEU A 97 -5.64 -15.56 12.01
N THR A 98 -6.73 -14.78 12.10
CA THR A 98 -6.93 -13.52 11.37
C THR A 98 -5.84 -12.48 11.67
N LEU A 99 -5.16 -12.58 12.81
CA LEU A 99 -3.99 -11.74 13.12
C LEU A 99 -2.87 -11.88 12.08
N SER A 100 -2.76 -13.06 11.46
CA SER A 100 -1.77 -13.32 10.41
C SER A 100 -2.10 -12.58 9.11
N GLU A 101 -3.37 -12.25 8.89
CA GLU A 101 -3.83 -11.50 7.71
C GLU A 101 -3.40 -10.02 7.77
N SER A 102 -3.16 -9.51 8.98
CA SER A 102 -2.60 -8.16 9.22
C SER A 102 -1.13 -8.05 8.76
N ASN A 103 -0.45 -9.18 8.56
CA ASN A 103 0.93 -9.16 8.10
C ASN A 103 1.02 -8.52 6.70
N PRO A 104 1.87 -7.50 6.49
CA PRO A 104 2.05 -6.87 5.18
C PRO A 104 2.38 -7.86 4.07
N MET A 105 3.10 -8.95 4.36
CA MET A 105 3.38 -9.98 3.36
C MET A 105 2.11 -10.68 2.88
N TYR A 106 1.23 -11.07 3.80
CA TYR A 106 -0.03 -11.73 3.45
C TYR A 106 -0.95 -10.77 2.69
N ALA A 107 -1.16 -9.57 3.24
CA ALA A 107 -1.98 -8.54 2.61
C ALA A 107 -1.46 -8.13 1.22
N GLY A 108 -0.14 -8.07 1.05
CA GLY A 108 0.51 -7.77 -0.21
C GLY A 108 0.29 -8.86 -1.26
N ILE A 109 0.48 -10.13 -0.91
CA ILE A 109 0.25 -11.27 -1.82
C ILE A 109 -1.22 -11.31 -2.25
N ALA A 110 -2.14 -11.18 -1.28
CA ALA A 110 -3.58 -11.17 -1.56
C ALA A 110 -3.99 -10.01 -2.47
N LEU A 111 -3.35 -8.85 -2.34
CA LEU A 111 -3.58 -7.71 -3.22
C LEU A 111 -2.97 -7.93 -4.61
N TYR A 112 -1.75 -8.47 -4.68
CA TYR A 112 -1.05 -8.74 -5.94
C TYR A 112 -1.81 -9.73 -6.82
N ASN A 113 -2.37 -10.79 -6.22
CA ASN A 113 -3.18 -11.79 -6.94
C ASN A 113 -4.49 -11.23 -7.50
N LYS A 114 -4.95 -10.07 -7.03
CA LYS A 114 -6.13 -9.37 -7.57
C LYS A 114 -5.79 -8.44 -8.73
N LEU A 115 -4.51 -8.21 -9.00
CA LEU A 115 -4.13 -7.40 -10.14
C LEU A 115 -4.45 -8.16 -11.43
N PRO A 116 -5.03 -7.47 -12.43
CA PRO A 116 -5.31 -8.09 -13.70
C PRO A 116 -4.00 -8.53 -14.34
N ARG A 117 -4.01 -9.75 -14.89
CA ARG A 117 -2.80 -10.29 -15.51
C ARG A 117 -2.60 -9.60 -16.85
N LYS A 118 -1.33 -9.50 -17.26
CA LYS A 118 -0.96 -8.93 -18.57
C LYS A 118 -1.74 -9.56 -19.74
N ASP A 119 -2.15 -10.82 -19.56
CA ASP A 119 -2.83 -11.61 -20.59
C ASP A 119 -4.32 -11.26 -20.71
N GLU A 120 -4.93 -10.66 -19.70
CA GLU A 120 -6.38 -10.38 -19.64
C GLU A 120 -6.78 -9.07 -20.34
N HIS A 121 -5.84 -8.15 -20.56
CA HIS A 121 -6.11 -6.83 -21.14
C HIS A 121 -6.04 -6.79 -22.68
N ARG A 122 -5.75 -7.91 -23.36
CA ARG A 122 -5.71 -7.98 -24.83
C ARG A 122 -6.99 -8.52 -25.46
N ALA A 123 -8.00 -8.84 -24.64
CA ALA A 123 -9.28 -9.38 -25.07
C ALA A 123 -10.39 -8.31 -25.00
N VAL A 124 -10.18 -7.15 -25.63
CA VAL A 124 -11.25 -6.21 -26.02
C VAL A 124 -10.84 -5.55 -27.34
#